data_AF-A0A926E407-F1
#
_entry.id   AF-A0A926E407-F1
#
_cell.length_a   1.000
_cell.length_b   1.000
_cell.length_c   1.000
_cell.angle_alpha   90.00
_cell.angle_beta   90.00
_cell.angle_gamma   90.00
#
_symmetry.space_group_name_H-M   'P 1'
#
loop_
_entity.id
_entity.type
_entity.pdbx_description
1 polymer ?
#
loop_
_entity_poly.entity_id
_entity_poly.type
_entity_poly.pdbx_seq_one_letter_code
_entity_poly.pdbx_strand_id
1 'polypeptide(L)' 'MKPPSVLNRPYTRDTVYLIHKWALEGMTVPQIARLLSRSEENVEAALRRPLRPSEQRSLEAFLLPRNK' A
#
# COMPACT_ATOMS: atom_id res chain seq x y z
N MET A 1 -11.87 -19.99 17.72
CA MET A 1 -10.98 -18.89 17.27
C MET A 1 -11.69 -18.11 16.18
N LYS A 2 -11.92 -16.80 16.36
CA LYS A 2 -12.42 -15.93 15.27
C LYS A 2 -11.34 -15.91 14.16
N PRO A 3 -11.67 -16.12 12.87
CA PRO A 3 -10.70 -15.93 11.82
C PRO A 3 -10.19 -14.48 11.87
N PRO A 4 -8.90 -14.21 11.64
CA PRO A 4 -8.41 -12.84 11.53
C PRO A 4 -9.29 -12.14 10.49
N SER A 5 -9.92 -11.04 10.88
CA SER A 5 -10.74 -10.23 9.98
C SER A 5 -9.97 -10.03 8.69
N VAL A 6 -10.63 -10.17 7.53
CA VAL A 6 -10.02 -10.04 6.19
C VAL A 6 -9.14 -8.78 6.06
N LEU A 7 -9.43 -7.76 6.87
CA LEU A 7 -8.74 -6.47 6.98
C LEU A 7 -7.40 -6.51 7.73
N ASN A 8 -7.12 -7.53 8.56
CA ASN A 8 -5.93 -7.67 9.41
C ASN A 8 -4.98 -8.78 8.93
N ARG A 9 -5.07 -9.16 7.66
CA ARG A 9 -4.18 -10.18 7.09
C ARG A 9 -2.73 -9.64 7.08
N PRO A 10 -1.73 -10.48 7.40
CA PRO A 10 -0.32 -10.10 7.27
C PRO A 10 -0.06 -9.51 5.89
N TYR A 11 0.66 -8.40 5.84
CA TYR A 11 1.05 -7.73 4.60
C TYR A 11 1.55 -8.78 3.60
N THR A 12 0.80 -9.03 2.52
CA THR A 12 1.46 -9.49 1.30
C THR A 12 2.48 -8.40 0.97
N ARG A 13 3.72 -8.80 0.63
CA ARG A 13 4.87 -7.91 0.39
C ARG A 13 4.54 -6.70 -0.49
N ASP A 14 3.46 -6.79 -1.25
CA ASP A 14 3.02 -5.81 -2.23
C ASP A 14 2.09 -4.70 -1.70
N THR A 15 1.55 -4.81 -0.48
CA THR A 15 0.53 -3.83 -0.02
C THR A 15 1.13 -2.45 0.27
N VAL A 16 2.34 -2.37 0.84
CA VAL A 16 2.89 -1.07 1.30
C VAL A 16 3.33 -0.20 0.14
N TYR A 17 4.02 -0.74 -0.87
CA TYR A 17 4.40 0.09 -2.02
C TYR A 17 3.16 0.58 -2.79
N LEU A 18 2.08 -0.21 -2.86
CA LEU A 18 0.82 0.20 -3.48
C LEU A 18 0.19 1.38 -2.72
N ILE A 19 0.21 1.35 -1.38
CA ILE A 19 -0.26 2.48 -0.56
C ILE A 19 0.50 3.76 -0.91
N HIS A 20 1.84 3.70 -0.96
CA HIS A 20 2.68 4.84 -1.33
C HIS A 20 2.42 5.31 -2.77
N LYS A 21 2.28 4.38 -3.72
CA LYS A 21 1.96 4.67 -5.13
C LYS A 21 0.69 5.49 -5.27
N TRP A 22 -0.40 5.04 -4.65
CA TRP A 22 -1.70 5.72 -4.76
C TRP A 22 -1.73 7.05 -4.01
N ALA A 23 -1.01 7.16 -2.88
CA ALA A 23 -0.85 8.43 -2.18
C ALA A 23 -0.08 9.47 -3.03
N LEU A 24 0.99 9.04 -3.72
CA LEU A 24 1.74 9.89 -4.66
C LEU A 24 0.89 10.35 -5.86
N GLU A 25 -0.07 9.52 -6.29
CA GLU A 25 -1.06 9.89 -7.31
C GLU A 25 -2.22 10.75 -6.76
N GLY A 26 -2.17 11.15 -5.50
CA GLY A 26 -3.12 12.09 -4.88
C GLY A 26 -4.36 11.45 -4.27
N MET A 27 -4.41 10.12 -4.12
CA MET A 27 -5.51 9.46 -3.42
C MET A 27 -5.44 9.70 -1.91
N THR A 28 -6.60 9.89 -1.28
CA THR A 28 -6.73 10.04 0.17
C THR A 28 -6.67 8.69 0.89
N VAL A 29 -6.38 8.71 2.20
CA VAL A 29 -6.33 7.52 3.05
C VAL A 29 -7.62 6.67 2.98
N PRO A 30 -8.84 7.24 3.08
CA PRO A 30 -10.08 6.45 2.96
C PRO A 30 -10.23 5.79 1.57
N GLN A 31 -9.83 6.48 0.50
CA GLN A 31 -9.90 5.93 -0.86
C GLN A 31 -8.94 4.75 -1.03
N ILE A 32 -7.71 4.85 -0.52
CA ILE A 32 -6.70 3.79 -0.58
C ILE A 32 -7.14 2.59 0.27
N ALA A 33 -7.66 2.84 1.48
CA ALA A 33 -8.18 1.81 2.38
C ALA A 33 -9.29 0.99 1.71
N ARG A 34 -10.23 1.66 1.04
CA ARG A 34 -11.29 1.01 0.26
C ARG A 34 -10.74 0.24 -0.93
N LEU A 35 -9.84 0.84 -1.71
CA LEU A 35 -9.25 0.23 -2.90
C LEU A 35 -8.50 -1.07 -2.58
N LEU A 36 -7.72 -1.06 -1.50
CA LEU A 36 -6.86 -2.18 -1.10
C LEU A 36 -7.52 -3.12 -0.08
N SER A 37 -8.77 -2.87 0.30
CA SER A 37 -9.49 -3.60 1.36
C SER A 37 -8.67 -3.68 2.65
N ARG A 38 -8.29 -2.51 3.17
CA ARG A 38 -7.52 -2.31 4.41
C ARG A 38 -8.23 -1.34 5.35
N SER A 39 -7.84 -1.34 6.62
CA SER A 39 -8.23 -0.27 7.53
C SER A 39 -7.44 1.01 7.22
N GLU A 40 -8.04 2.16 7.48
CA GLU A 40 -7.38 3.46 7.35
C GLU A 40 -6.14 3.55 8.25
N GLU A 41 -6.21 3.00 9.46
CA GLU A 41 -5.07 2.89 10.38
C GLU A 41 -3.86 2.16 9.77
N ASN A 42 -4.10 1.04 9.06
CA ASN A 42 -3.02 0.32 8.36
C ASN A 42 -2.41 1.17 7.23
N VAL A 43 -3.24 1.93 6.52
CA VAL A 43 -2.79 2.83 5.46
C VAL A 43 -1.92 3.94 6.03
N GLU A 44 -2.35 4.58 7.12
CA GLU A 44 -1.56 5.59 7.81
C GLU A 44 -0.24 5.04 8.34
N ALA A 45 -0.26 3.88 8.99
CA ALA A 45 0.94 3.23 9.50
C ALA A 45 1.94 2.91 8.37
N ALA A 46 1.43 2.46 7.21
CA ALA A 46 2.25 2.20 6.03
C ALA A 46 2.88 3.49 5.46
N LEU A 47 2.15 4.61 5.45
CA LEU A 47 2.66 5.91 4.97
C LEU A 47 3.69 6.54 5.92
N ARG A 48 3.58 6.30 7.24
CA ARG A 48 4.53 6.84 8.23
C ARG A 48 5.88 6.13 8.26
N ARG A 49 5.97 4.91 7.72
CA ARG A 49 7.23 4.16 7.70
C ARG A 49 7.97 4.33 6.38
N PRO A 50 9.31 4.34 6.40
CA PRO A 50 10.10 4.24 5.18
C PRO A 50 9.82 2.93 4.42
N LEU A 51 9.92 3.00 3.10
CA LEU A 51 9.88 1.80 2.24
C LEU A 51 11.17 0.99 2.42
N ARG A 52 11.03 -0.32 2.51
CA ARG A 52 12.18 -1.23 2.45
C ARG A 52 12.75 -1.23 1.01
N PRO A 53 14.04 -1.56 0.80
CA PRO A 53 14.63 -1.58 -0.54
C PRO A 53 13.86 -2.42 -1.58
N SER A 54 13.26 -3.54 -1.16
CA SER A 54 12.41 -4.34 -2.06
C SER A 54 11.11 -3.63 -2.44
N GLU A 55 10.49 -2.90 -1.52
CA GLU A 55 9.24 -2.17 -1.73
C GLU A 55 9.50 -0.91 -2.57
N GLN A 56 10.64 -0.25 -2.35
CA GLN A 56 11.11 0.88 -3.14
C GLN A 56 11.31 0.49 -4.61
N ARG A 57 12.00 -0.63 -4.88
CA ARG A 57 12.16 -1.14 -6.25
C ARG A 57 10.83 -1.46 -6.93
N SER A 58 9.86 -2.01 -6.19
CA SER A 58 8.52 -2.25 -6.72
C SER A 58 7.80 -0.95 -7.05
N LEU A 59 7.88 0.07 -6.17
CA LEU A 59 7.31 1.39 -6.43
C LEU A 59 7.91 2.02 -7.70
N GLU A 60 9.24 2.04 -7.81
CA GLU A 60 9.95 2.58 -8.97
C GLU A 60 9.57 1.87 -10.26
N ALA A 61 9.53 0.53 -10.26
CA ALA A 61 9.11 -0.25 -11.42
C ALA A 61 7.68 0.08 -11.90
N PHE A 62 6.80 0.51 -11.00
CA PHE A 62 5.44 0.93 -11.34
C PHE A 62 5.33 2.40 -11.76
N LEU A 63 6.19 3.28 -11.24
CA LEU A 63 6.22 4.71 -11.56
C LEU A 63 6.98 5.00 -12.87
N LEU A 64 7.88 4.11 -13.29
CA LEU A 64 8.56 4.26 -14.57
C LEU A 64 7.53 4.24 -15.71
N PRO A 65 7.58 5.20 -16.67
CA PRO A 65 6.74 5.15 -17.84
C PRO A 65 6.96 3.81 -18.53
N ARG A 66 5.88 3.05 -18.74
CA ARG A 66 5.93 1.97 -19.73
C ARG A 66 6.14 2.65 -21.07
N ASN A 67 7.39 2.72 -21.52
CA ASN A 67 7.71 3.12 -22.89
C ASN A 67 6.82 2.28 -23.81
N LYS A 68 5.89 2.97 -24.49
CA LYS A 68 5.08 2.41 -25.56
C LYS A 68 5.94 2.20 -26.79
#